data_AF-N0BEC7-F1
#
_entry.id   AF-N0BEC7-F1
#
_cell.length_a   1.000
_cell.length_b   1.000
_cell.length_c   1.000
_cell.angle_alpha   90.00
_cell.angle_beta   90.00
_cell.angle_gamma   90.00
#
_symmetry.space_group_name_H-M   'P 1'
#
loop_
_entity.id
_entity.type
_entity.pdbx_description
1 polymer ?
#
loop_
_entity_poly.entity_id
_entity_poly.type
_entity_poly.pdbx_seq_one_letter_code
_entity_poly.pdbx_strand_id
1 'polypeptide(L)'
;MYPYPIEVLSDTYVSKLGGFSEILSKRELGINAEAVLRNTSIILGETKARLKFMDSRNPPFFLRKEFSIVGITEAESPNGEVVLSDRLEEEFRDYLMEDVVINTIESFRLRDDYSAIMKRIKEYLQFNED
;
A
#
# COMPACT_ATOMS: atom_id res chain seq x y z
N MET A 1 21.41 -7.79 -0.56
CA MET A 1 20.70 -7.80 -1.86
C MET A 1 19.22 -7.68 -1.51
N TYR A 2 18.52 -6.66 -2.02
CA TYR A 2 17.12 -6.42 -1.67
C TYR A 2 16.20 -7.15 -2.67
N PRO A 3 15.42 -8.14 -2.23
CA PRO A 3 14.48 -8.83 -3.11
C PRO A 3 13.21 -8.04 -3.41
N TYR A 4 12.83 -7.05 -2.59
CA TYR A 4 11.61 -6.24 -2.75
C TYR A 4 11.91 -4.73 -2.76
N PRO A 5 10.97 -3.87 -3.18
CA PRO A 5 9.75 -4.20 -3.93
C PRO A 5 10.08 -4.71 -5.35
N ILE A 6 9.26 -5.59 -5.91
CA ILE A 6 9.39 -6.08 -7.28
C ILE A 6 8.31 -5.42 -8.14
N GLU A 7 8.69 -4.75 -9.21
CA GLU A 7 7.72 -4.23 -10.18
C GLU A 7 7.07 -5.38 -10.96
N VAL A 8 5.73 -5.41 -10.99
CA VAL A 8 4.97 -6.47 -11.69
C VAL A 8 4.20 -5.94 -12.89
N LEU A 9 3.81 -4.68 -12.86
CA LEU A 9 3.14 -3.95 -13.94
C LEU A 9 3.39 -2.46 -13.67
N SER A 10 3.56 -1.64 -14.71
CA SER A 10 3.92 -0.22 -14.58
C SER A 10 3.31 0.48 -13.36
N ASP A 11 4.18 0.95 -12.47
CA ASP A 11 3.84 1.64 -11.22
C ASP A 11 3.04 0.80 -10.21
N THR A 12 3.12 -0.52 -10.31
CA THR A 12 2.57 -1.50 -9.38
C THR A 12 3.65 -2.47 -8.96
N TYR A 13 3.84 -2.57 -7.65
CA TYR A 13 4.90 -3.36 -7.04
C TYR A 13 4.32 -4.42 -6.13
N VAL A 14 5.06 -5.51 -5.92
CA VAL A 14 4.78 -6.51 -4.90
C VAL A 14 5.89 -6.46 -3.86
N SER A 15 5.50 -6.52 -2.60
CA SER A 15 6.38 -6.71 -1.46
C SER A 15 5.65 -7.58 -0.43
N LYS A 16 6.18 -7.68 0.79
CA LYS A 16 5.53 -8.30 1.94
C LYS A 16 5.26 -7.26 3.02
N LEU A 17 4.20 -7.43 3.81
CA LEU A 17 4.07 -6.67 5.05
C LEU A 17 5.01 -7.26 6.10
N GLY A 18 6.12 -6.59 6.38
CA GLY A 18 7.15 -7.12 7.29
C GLY A 18 7.04 -6.64 8.73
N GLY A 19 6.22 -5.62 9.01
CA GLY A 19 6.02 -5.20 10.38
C GLY A 19 5.32 -3.86 10.57
N PHE A 20 5.44 -3.38 11.80
CA PHE A 20 4.89 -2.12 12.26
C PHE A 20 5.96 -1.30 12.97
N SER A 21 5.83 0.02 12.92
CA SER A 21 6.79 0.96 13.50
C SER A 21 6.10 2.15 14.16
N GLU A 22 6.59 2.54 15.34
CA GLU A 22 6.11 3.70 16.10
C GLU A 22 6.52 5.05 15.47
N ILE A 23 7.60 5.05 14.66
CA ILE A 23 8.10 6.28 14.02
C ILE A 23 7.28 6.68 12.81
N LEU A 24 6.48 5.77 12.25
CA LEU A 24 5.65 6.01 11.08
C LEU A 24 4.28 6.57 11.48
N SER A 25 3.83 7.58 10.75
CA SER A 25 2.47 8.08 10.84
C SER A 25 1.44 7.10 10.25
N LYS A 26 0.17 7.21 10.66
CA LYS A 26 -0.96 6.38 10.16
C LYS A 26 -1.15 6.40 8.64
N ARG A 27 -0.55 7.37 7.94
CA ARG A 27 -0.65 7.56 6.48
C ARG A 27 0.69 7.42 5.79
N GLU A 28 1.70 6.92 6.49
CA GLU A 28 3.01 6.64 5.93
C GLU A 28 3.18 5.13 5.75
N LEU A 29 3.91 4.81 4.70
CA LEU A 29 4.29 3.46 4.34
C LEU A 29 5.81 3.44 4.24
N GLY A 30 6.45 2.75 5.19
CA GLY A 30 7.90 2.63 5.25
C GLY A 30 8.38 1.51 4.33
N ILE A 31 9.39 1.80 3.51
CA ILE A 31 10.17 0.80 2.77
C ILE A 31 11.63 1.22 2.87
N ASN A 32 12.54 0.25 2.93
CA ASN A 32 13.97 0.53 2.84
C ASN A 32 14.28 1.49 1.68
N ALA A 33 14.87 2.65 2.01
CA ALA A 33 15.13 3.70 1.04
C ALA A 33 16.05 3.24 -0.11
N GLU A 34 17.06 2.43 0.18
CA GLU A 34 17.95 1.88 -0.84
C GLU A 34 17.22 0.90 -1.76
N ALA A 35 16.31 0.10 -1.20
CA ALA A 35 15.51 -0.86 -1.96
C ALA A 35 14.58 -0.14 -2.94
N VAL A 36 13.90 0.93 -2.49
CA VAL A 36 13.07 1.78 -3.35
C VAL A 36 13.90 2.38 -4.49
N LEU A 37 15.03 3.01 -4.18
CA LEU A 37 15.88 3.67 -5.18
C LEU A 37 16.47 2.72 -6.23
N ARG A 38 16.71 1.45 -5.86
CA ARG A 38 17.29 0.45 -6.76
C ARG A 38 16.24 -0.27 -7.61
N ASN A 39 15.06 -0.53 -7.05
CA ASN A 39 14.12 -1.48 -7.62
C ASN A 39 12.86 -0.84 -8.22
N THR A 40 12.64 0.46 -8.04
CA THR A 40 11.35 1.10 -8.35
C THR A 40 11.51 2.49 -8.99
N SER A 41 10.43 2.99 -9.59
CA SER A 41 10.29 4.39 -10.03
C SER A 41 9.75 5.34 -8.93
N ILE A 42 9.57 4.83 -7.71
CA ILE A 42 8.91 5.55 -6.62
C ILE A 42 9.78 6.73 -6.14
N ILE A 43 9.15 7.90 -5.99
CA ILE A 43 9.76 9.10 -5.42
C ILE A 43 9.33 9.19 -3.95
N LEU A 44 10.27 8.99 -3.04
CA LEU A 44 10.03 9.03 -1.60
C LEU A 44 9.48 10.40 -1.16
N GLY A 45 8.43 10.40 -0.35
CA GLY A 45 7.75 11.60 0.13
C GLY A 45 6.73 12.21 -0.85
N GLU A 46 6.81 11.85 -2.14
CA GLU A 46 5.90 12.38 -3.17
C GLU A 46 4.90 11.33 -3.65
N THR A 47 5.39 10.11 -3.94
CA THR A 47 4.56 9.02 -4.43
C THR A 47 3.64 8.51 -3.33
N LYS A 48 2.38 8.31 -3.72
CA LYS A 48 1.38 7.70 -2.86
C LYS A 48 0.97 6.34 -3.38
N ALA A 49 0.67 5.44 -2.45
CA ALA A 49 0.23 4.10 -2.74
C ALA A 49 -1.09 3.76 -2.09
N ARG A 50 -1.82 2.84 -2.72
CA ARG A 50 -2.88 2.04 -2.10
C ARG A 50 -2.42 0.60 -2.01
N LEU A 51 -2.66 -0.04 -0.87
CA LEU A 51 -2.31 -1.43 -0.66
C LEU A 51 -3.44 -2.38 -1.06
N LYS A 52 -3.06 -3.54 -1.57
CA LYS A 52 -3.96 -4.68 -1.77
C LYS A 52 -3.25 -5.95 -1.29
N PHE A 53 -3.83 -6.66 -0.36
CA PHE A 53 -3.31 -7.94 0.12
C PHE A 53 -3.80 -9.08 -0.78
N MET A 54 -2.93 -10.02 -1.10
CA MET A 54 -3.32 -11.18 -1.92
C MET A 54 -4.24 -12.11 -1.11
N ASP A 55 -5.11 -12.84 -1.82
CA ASP A 55 -6.04 -13.83 -1.24
C ASP A 55 -6.97 -13.34 -0.11
N SER A 56 -7.12 -12.02 0.04
CA SER A 56 -8.00 -11.40 1.02
C SER A 56 -9.10 -10.55 0.40
N ARG A 57 -10.19 -10.35 1.16
CA ARG A 57 -11.29 -9.47 0.75
C ARG A 57 -10.85 -8.02 0.93
N ASN A 58 -10.30 -7.45 -0.13
CA ASN A 58 -9.88 -6.05 -0.15
C ASN A 58 -11.08 -5.15 -0.45
N PRO A 59 -11.16 -3.96 0.18
CA PRO A 59 -12.16 -2.98 -0.23
C PRO A 59 -11.94 -2.55 -1.69
N PRO A 60 -12.99 -2.04 -2.36
CA PRO A 60 -12.88 -1.43 -3.67
C PRO A 60 -11.76 -0.38 -3.71
N PHE A 61 -11.08 -0.23 -4.84
CA PHE A 61 -9.87 0.60 -4.97
C PHE A 61 -10.03 2.02 -4.38
N PHE A 62 -11.15 2.68 -4.65
CA PHE A 62 -11.44 4.04 -4.21
C PHE A 62 -11.74 4.16 -2.69
N LEU A 63 -12.08 3.07 -2.00
CA LEU A 63 -12.26 3.05 -0.54
C LEU A 63 -10.98 2.66 0.20
N ARG A 64 -9.93 2.23 -0.52
CA ARG A 64 -8.66 1.86 0.09
C ARG A 64 -7.95 3.08 0.66
N LYS A 65 -7.27 2.87 1.80
CA LYS A 65 -6.40 3.85 2.39
C LYS A 65 -5.26 4.18 1.43
N GLU A 66 -5.03 5.48 1.27
CA GLU A 66 -3.86 6.02 0.59
C GLU A 66 -2.75 6.27 1.63
N PHE A 67 -1.52 5.96 1.27
CA PHE A 67 -0.32 6.12 2.07
C PHE A 67 0.75 6.87 1.27
N SER A 68 1.47 7.79 1.90
CA SER A 68 2.70 8.36 1.36
C SER A 68 3.85 7.38 1.59
N ILE A 69 4.64 7.10 0.55
CA ILE A 69 5.79 6.20 0.70
C ILE A 69 6.97 6.99 1.27
N VAL A 70 7.54 6.49 2.37
CA VAL A 70 8.70 7.08 3.04
C VAL A 70 9.85 6.08 3.11
N GLY A 71 11.07 6.59 3.02
CA GLY A 71 12.27 5.77 3.14
C GLY A 71 12.61 5.51 4.59
N ILE A 72 12.80 4.24 4.95
CA ILE A 72 13.28 3.80 6.27
C ILE A 72 14.60 3.04 6.13
N THR A 73 15.19 2.64 7.25
CA THR A 73 16.49 1.97 7.27
C THR A 73 16.38 0.48 6.96
N GLU A 74 17.49 -0.15 6.55
CA GLU A 74 17.57 -1.61 6.37
C GLU A 74 17.34 -2.37 7.67
N ALA A 75 17.64 -1.79 8.84
CA ALA A 75 17.35 -2.44 10.12
C ALA A 75 15.84 -2.63 10.35
N GLU A 76 15.01 -1.72 9.80
CA GLU A 76 13.55 -1.73 9.94
C GLU A 76 12.87 -2.45 8.76
N SER A 77 13.50 -2.47 7.59
CA SER A 77 13.06 -3.17 6.39
C SER A 77 14.23 -3.92 5.73
N PRO A 78 14.70 -5.03 6.31
CA PRO A 78 15.88 -5.78 5.84
C PRO A 78 15.87 -6.17 4.36
N ASN A 79 14.71 -6.53 3.82
CA ASN A 79 14.55 -7.06 2.48
C ASN A 79 13.71 -6.17 1.56
N GLY A 80 13.39 -4.93 1.99
CA GLY A 80 12.47 -4.06 1.26
C GLY A 80 10.99 -4.40 1.48
N GLU A 81 10.67 -5.10 2.58
CA GLU A 81 9.31 -5.24 3.08
C GLU A 81 8.66 -3.89 3.38
N VAL A 82 7.34 -3.87 3.28
CA VAL A 82 6.50 -2.77 3.73
C VAL A 82 6.39 -2.79 5.25
N VAL A 83 6.58 -1.62 5.85
CA VAL A 83 6.34 -1.37 7.28
C VAL A 83 5.23 -0.34 7.41
N LEU A 84 4.27 -0.60 8.28
CA LEU A 84 3.15 0.30 8.58
C LEU A 84 3.31 0.97 9.95
N SER A 85 2.49 1.97 10.25
CA SER A 85 2.38 2.50 11.61
C SER A 85 1.85 1.43 12.57
N ASP A 86 2.45 1.34 13.77
CA ASP A 86 1.94 0.58 14.93
C ASP A 86 0.46 0.86 15.24
N ARG A 87 -0.01 2.08 14.99
CA ARG A 87 -1.42 2.45 15.18
C ARG A 87 -2.39 1.81 14.17
N LEU A 88 -1.87 1.04 13.22
CA LEU A 88 -2.61 0.22 12.27
C LEU A 88 -2.45 -1.28 12.55
N GLU A 89 -1.71 -1.65 13.60
CA GLU A 89 -1.41 -3.05 13.90
C GLU A 89 -2.68 -3.88 14.08
N GLU A 90 -3.65 -3.42 14.88
CA GLU A 90 -4.92 -4.14 15.08
C GLU A 90 -5.66 -4.44 13.76
N GLU A 91 -5.51 -3.59 12.75
CA GLU A 91 -6.20 -3.73 11.46
C GLU A 91 -5.44 -4.65 10.49
N PHE A 92 -4.11 -4.67 10.55
CA PHE A 92 -3.27 -5.34 9.56
C PHE A 92 -2.44 -6.50 10.09
N ARG A 93 -2.52 -6.82 11.40
CA ARG A 93 -1.72 -7.88 12.02
C ARG A 93 -1.91 -9.24 11.33
N ASP A 94 -3.12 -9.56 10.90
CA ASP A 94 -3.45 -10.81 10.22
C ASP A 94 -2.82 -10.93 8.82
N TYR A 95 -2.26 -9.84 8.28
CA TYR A 95 -1.55 -9.82 6.99
C TYR A 95 -0.02 -9.79 7.14
N LEU A 96 0.52 -9.94 8.36
CA LEU A 96 1.96 -10.02 8.55
C LEU A 96 2.55 -11.15 7.70
N MET A 97 3.65 -10.86 7.01
CA MET A 97 4.37 -11.73 6.07
C MET A 97 3.61 -12.08 4.78
N GLU A 98 2.36 -11.64 4.65
CA GLU A 98 1.58 -11.81 3.42
C GLU A 98 2.06 -10.88 2.32
N ASP A 99 1.85 -11.33 1.07
CA ASP A 99 2.18 -10.54 -0.10
C ASP A 99 1.22 -9.36 -0.24
N VAL A 100 1.80 -8.17 -0.40
CA VAL A 100 1.09 -6.92 -0.57
C VAL A 100 1.45 -6.29 -1.90
N VAL A 101 0.42 -5.96 -2.66
CA VAL A 101 0.52 -5.15 -3.87
C VAL A 101 0.49 -3.68 -3.48
N ILE A 102 1.56 -2.98 -3.82
CA ILE A 102 1.73 -1.54 -3.68
C ILE A 102 1.35 -0.91 -5.03
N ASN A 103 0.14 -0.35 -5.10
CA ASN A 103 -0.33 0.30 -6.31
C ASN A 103 -0.06 1.81 -6.24
N THR A 104 0.86 2.29 -7.06
CA THR A 104 1.25 3.71 -7.18
C THR A 104 0.71 4.36 -8.43
N ILE A 105 -0.02 3.62 -9.28
CA ILE A 105 -0.72 4.17 -10.45
C ILE A 105 -1.54 5.36 -9.98
N GLU A 106 -1.14 6.51 -10.48
CA GLU A 106 -1.59 7.77 -9.94
C GLU A 106 -3.12 7.85 -9.87
N SER A 107 -3.57 8.46 -8.78
CA SER A 107 -4.87 9.11 -8.61
C SER A 107 -5.24 10.07 -9.76
N PHE A 108 -4.36 10.32 -10.73
CA PHE A 108 -4.56 11.14 -11.93
C PHE A 108 -5.71 10.67 -12.83
N ARG A 109 -5.94 9.36 -12.98
CA ARG A 109 -7.01 8.87 -13.88
C ARG A 109 -8.43 8.98 -13.30
N LEU A 110 -8.57 9.23 -12.00
CA LEU A 110 -9.88 9.27 -11.35
C LEU A 110 -10.51 10.67 -11.29
N ARG A 111 -9.82 11.71 -11.76
CA ARG A 111 -10.36 13.08 -11.73
C ARG A 111 -11.55 13.31 -12.66
N ASP A 112 -11.74 12.47 -13.69
CA ASP A 112 -12.64 12.83 -14.80
C ASP A 112 -14.00 12.12 -14.85
N ASP A 113 -14.29 11.10 -14.03
CA ASP A 113 -15.67 10.60 -13.89
C ASP A 113 -15.93 9.78 -12.61
N TYR A 114 -16.59 10.40 -11.62
CA TYR A 114 -16.96 9.78 -10.35
C TYR A 114 -18.30 9.01 -10.41
N SER A 115 -19.05 9.08 -11.51
CA SER A 115 -20.41 8.53 -11.59
C SER A 115 -20.43 6.99 -11.47
N ALA A 116 -19.47 6.31 -12.11
CA ALA A 116 -19.30 4.86 -12.01
C ALA A 116 -18.90 4.43 -10.59
N ILE A 117 -18.12 5.25 -9.89
CA ILE A 117 -17.67 4.99 -8.52
C ILE A 117 -18.84 5.11 -7.54
N MET A 118 -19.64 6.16 -7.66
CA MET A 118 -20.82 6.39 -6.82
C MET A 118 -21.84 5.26 -6.95
N LYS A 119 -22.01 4.71 -8.16
CA LYS A 119 -22.85 3.52 -8.38
C LYS A 119 -22.35 2.31 -7.59
N ARG A 120 -21.04 2.03 -7.65
CA ARG A 120 -20.43 0.89 -6.93
C ARG A 120 -20.45 1.05 -5.41
N ILE A 121 -20.33 2.28 -4.89
CA ILE A 121 -20.47 2.56 -3.46
C ILE A 121 -21.89 2.19 -2.98
N LYS A 122 -22.92 2.62 -3.72
CA LYS A 122 -24.32 2.30 -3.37
C LYS A 122 -24.59 0.80 -3.35
N GLU A 123 -24.10 0.07 -4.37
CA GLU A 123 -24.22 -1.38 -4.44
C GLU A 123 -23.54 -2.09 -3.27
N TYR A 124 -22.35 -1.62 -2.86
CA TYR A 124 -21.62 -2.21 -1.74
C TYR A 124 -22.29 -1.98 -0.39
N LEU A 125 -22.84 -0.78 -0.15
CA LEU A 125 -23.52 -0.45 1.11
C LEU A 125 -24.82 -1.25 1.28
N GLN A 126 -25.57 -1.44 0.19
CA GLN A 126 -26.80 -2.25 0.20
C GLN A 126 -26.54 -3.73 0.51
N PHE A 127 -25.36 -4.25 0.18
CA PHE A 127 -25.01 -5.66 0.40
C PHE A 127 -24.52 -5.99 1.83
N ASN A 128 -24.28 -4.98 2.68
CA ASN A 128 -23.81 -5.18 4.05
C ASN A 128 -24.85 -4.74 5.10
N GLU A 129 -26.08 -4.46 4.69
CA GLU A 129 -27.23 -4.19 5.58
C GLU A 129 -28.13 -5.42 5.80
N ASP A 130 -27.80 -6.56 5.19
CA ASP A 130 -28.41 -7.90 5.39
C ASP A 130 -27.46 -8.83 6.19
#